data_AF-A0A6G8KUS2-F1
#
_entry.id   AF-A0A6G8KUS2-F1
#
_cell.length_a   1.000
_cell.length_b   1.000
_cell.length_c   1.000
_cell.angle_alpha   90.00
_cell.angle_beta   90.00
_cell.angle_gamma   90.00
#
_symmetry.space_group_name_H-M   'P 1'
#
loop_
_entity.id
_entity.type
_entity.pdbx_description
1 polymer ?
#
loop_
_entity_poly.entity_id
_entity_poly.type
_entity_poly.pdbx_seq_one_letter_code
_entity_poly.pdbx_strand_id
1 'polypeptide(L)'
;MSAHPRTELDATLPSLLFALTASAWLAGRASPDDCAEAFLTSGHPVPLLMADDALDPAAEVPAGMLLSLPRLWAAGIDRIRCVLIHPSLPITVPKVDRAHRRLLAGAQSVAVAEAGGQARALIVIDAEAAMRFIPCAPVRSAGLGAVSAAEASRELRQATMEALATVEALPEVPAGIGDWQWRDWQAELTGPPAAAEAVAAFVPDPADAQQLITALEIHEAMRSVLVPAAVQPAQLGAALARVHAAAVEVVTAVTAEAPAPRQGSAP
;
A
#
# COMPACT_ATOMS: atom_id res chain seq x y z
N MET A 1 -10.19 -20.11 -23.22
CA MET A 1 -9.76 -19.70 -21.87
C MET A 1 -9.87 -18.19 -21.84
N SER A 2 -10.94 -17.65 -21.28
CA SER A 2 -11.08 -16.19 -21.15
C SER A 2 -10.16 -15.74 -20.04
N ALA A 3 -9.09 -15.02 -20.39
CA ALA A 3 -8.30 -14.27 -19.42
C ALA A 3 -9.29 -13.32 -18.72
N HIS A 4 -9.53 -13.55 -17.42
CA HIS A 4 -10.22 -12.54 -16.62
C HIS A 4 -9.31 -11.31 -16.59
N PRO A 5 -9.84 -10.10 -16.79
CA PRO A 5 -9.03 -8.90 -16.65
C PRO A 5 -8.51 -8.87 -15.21
N ARG A 6 -7.17 -8.87 -15.07
CA ARG A 6 -6.52 -8.63 -13.78
C ARG A 6 -7.09 -7.35 -13.18
N THR A 7 -7.32 -7.37 -11.86
CA THR A 7 -7.76 -6.17 -11.15
C THR A 7 -6.73 -5.06 -11.37
N GLU A 8 -7.14 -3.96 -12.01
CA GLU A 8 -6.30 -2.77 -12.17
C GLU A 8 -6.02 -2.17 -10.78
N LEU A 9 -4.74 -2.02 -10.43
CA LEU A 9 -4.29 -1.56 -9.11
C LEU A 9 -4.19 -0.03 -9.01
N ASP A 10 -4.94 0.68 -9.86
CA ASP A 10 -4.78 2.10 -10.16
C ASP A 10 -4.89 3.02 -8.94
N ALA A 11 -5.68 2.62 -7.94
CA ALA A 11 -5.97 3.46 -6.80
C ALA A 11 -5.09 3.19 -5.57
N THR A 12 -4.47 2.01 -5.48
CA THR A 12 -3.68 1.61 -4.30
C THR A 12 -2.20 1.55 -4.58
N LEU A 13 -1.80 1.13 -5.78
CA LEU A 13 -0.40 0.95 -6.19
C LEU A 13 0.43 2.24 -6.15
N PRO A 14 -0.07 3.44 -6.55
CA PRO A 14 0.74 4.65 -6.47
C PRO A 14 1.24 4.99 -5.06
N SER A 15 0.39 4.85 -4.04
CA SER A 15 0.80 5.08 -2.64
C SER A 15 1.81 4.04 -2.16
N LEU A 16 1.66 2.79 -2.60
CA LEU A 16 2.62 1.73 -2.28
C LEU A 16 3.99 2.00 -2.94
N LEU A 17 3.99 2.28 -4.24
CA LEU A 17 5.20 2.61 -5.01
C LEU A 17 5.92 3.80 -4.39
N PHE A 18 5.19 4.87 -4.05
CA PHE A 18 5.77 6.02 -3.35
C PHE A 18 6.38 5.61 -2.01
N ALA A 19 5.66 4.85 -1.18
CA ALA A 19 6.18 4.42 0.12
C ALA A 19 7.47 3.60 0.00
N LEU A 20 7.52 2.65 -0.94
CA LEU A 20 8.68 1.78 -1.16
C LEU A 20 9.86 2.54 -1.78
N THR A 21 9.63 3.28 -2.86
CA THR A 21 10.69 4.01 -3.59
C THR A 21 11.28 5.13 -2.73
N ALA A 22 10.44 5.91 -2.05
CA ALA A 22 10.90 6.96 -1.14
C ALA A 22 11.65 6.37 0.07
N SER A 23 11.21 5.23 0.61
CA SER A 23 11.95 4.54 1.69
C SER A 23 13.30 3.99 1.21
N ALA A 24 13.36 3.38 0.02
CA ALA A 24 14.61 2.90 -0.57
C ALA A 24 15.57 4.06 -0.87
N TRP A 25 15.06 5.19 -1.35
CA TRP A 25 15.83 6.40 -1.53
C TRP A 25 16.34 6.95 -0.20
N LEU A 26 15.50 7.07 0.83
CA LEU A 26 15.90 7.51 2.18
C LEU A 26 16.98 6.59 2.78
N ALA A 27 16.96 5.31 2.44
CA ALA A 27 17.99 4.33 2.81
C ALA A 27 19.27 4.38 1.97
N GLY A 28 19.29 5.17 0.89
CA GLY A 28 20.42 5.23 -0.04
C GLY A 28 20.56 3.99 -0.92
N ARG A 29 19.48 3.21 -1.08
CA ARG A 29 19.43 2.01 -1.92
C ARG A 29 18.88 2.28 -3.33
N ALA A 30 18.30 3.46 -3.57
CA ALA A 30 17.73 3.85 -4.85
C ALA A 30 18.10 5.29 -5.22
N SER A 31 18.29 5.53 -6.52
CA SER A 31 18.40 6.85 -7.11
C SER A 31 17.01 7.45 -7.41
N PRO A 32 16.91 8.78 -7.63
CA PRO A 32 15.65 9.38 -8.08
C PRO A 32 15.13 8.77 -9.40
N ASP A 33 16.02 8.40 -10.32
CA ASP A 33 15.64 7.82 -11.61
C ASP A 33 15.04 6.41 -11.42
N ASP A 34 15.61 5.59 -10.54
CA ASP A 34 15.04 4.28 -10.18
C ASP A 34 13.62 4.44 -9.61
N CYS A 35 13.41 5.46 -8.78
CA CYS A 35 12.09 5.75 -8.21
C CYS A 35 11.06 6.12 -9.28
N ALA A 36 11.45 6.89 -10.30
CA ALA A 36 10.57 7.24 -11.42
C ALA A 36 10.30 6.03 -12.33
N GLU A 37 11.33 5.24 -12.63
CA GLU A 37 11.24 4.05 -13.47
C GLU A 37 10.26 3.01 -12.91
N ALA A 38 10.17 2.89 -11.57
CA ALA A 38 9.20 2.01 -10.92
C ALA A 38 7.75 2.32 -11.31
N PHE A 39 7.38 3.62 -11.37
CA PHE A 39 6.04 4.03 -11.81
C PHE A 39 5.85 3.70 -13.29
N LEU A 40 6.82 4.04 -14.14
CA LEU A 40 6.76 3.78 -15.58
C LEU A 40 6.64 2.27 -15.90
N THR A 41 7.44 1.43 -15.24
CA THR A 41 7.40 -0.03 -15.37
C THR A 41 6.05 -0.59 -14.97
N SER A 42 5.43 -0.03 -13.93
CA SER A 42 4.08 -0.41 -13.48
C SER A 42 2.94 0.15 -14.35
N GLY A 43 3.25 0.90 -15.42
CA GLY A 43 2.26 1.54 -16.28
C GLY A 43 1.60 2.79 -15.70
N HIS A 44 2.11 3.32 -14.59
CA HIS A 44 1.56 4.48 -13.90
C HIS A 44 2.36 5.75 -14.20
N PRO A 45 1.70 6.92 -14.27
CA PRO A 45 2.39 8.20 -14.34
C PRO A 45 3.21 8.45 -13.07
N VAL A 46 4.40 9.05 -13.23
CA VAL A 46 5.19 9.55 -12.10
C VAL A 46 4.40 10.70 -11.42
N PRO A 47 4.14 10.65 -10.11
CA PRO A 47 3.33 11.66 -9.45
C PRO A 47 3.89 13.09 -9.55
N LEU A 48 2.99 14.07 -9.61
CA LEU A 48 3.31 15.49 -9.51
C LEU A 48 2.90 16.01 -8.14
N LEU A 49 3.84 16.59 -7.40
CA LEU A 49 3.57 17.28 -6.15
C LEU A 49 2.77 18.55 -6.44
N MET A 50 1.51 18.56 -5.99
CA MET A 50 0.57 19.67 -6.19
C MET A 50 0.42 20.56 -4.96
N ALA A 51 0.75 20.05 -3.77
CA ALA A 51 0.72 20.80 -2.51
C ALA A 51 1.60 20.11 -1.46
N ASP A 52 2.30 20.91 -0.64
CA ASP A 52 3.13 20.42 0.46
C ASP A 52 2.82 21.18 1.75
N ASP A 53 1.59 21.05 2.24
CA ASP A 53 1.14 21.75 3.45
C ASP A 53 1.81 21.22 4.73
N ALA A 54 2.57 20.13 4.65
CA ALA A 54 3.11 19.41 5.79
C ALA A 54 4.61 19.63 6.02
N LEU A 55 5.42 19.62 4.97
CA LEU A 55 6.89 19.68 5.07
C LEU A 55 7.43 21.02 4.60
N ASP A 56 6.85 21.59 3.55
CA ASP A 56 7.22 22.91 3.01
C ASP A 56 6.00 23.64 2.44
N PRO A 57 5.19 24.31 3.28
CA PRO A 57 3.99 25.03 2.83
C PRO A 57 4.26 26.18 1.84
N ALA A 58 5.53 26.60 1.72
CA ALA A 58 5.96 27.64 0.80
C ALA A 58 6.55 27.06 -0.50
N ALA A 59 6.55 25.73 -0.67
CA ALA A 59 7.08 25.07 -1.84
C ALA A 59 6.45 25.59 -3.14
N GLU A 60 7.30 25.87 -4.12
CA GLU A 60 6.83 26.08 -5.49
C GLU A 60 6.26 24.78 -6.06
N VAL A 61 4.97 24.80 -6.41
CA VAL A 61 4.20 23.69 -6.97
C VAL A 61 3.43 24.19 -8.22
N PRO A 62 3.19 23.34 -9.23
CA PRO A 62 3.48 21.91 -9.28
C PRO A 62 4.97 21.57 -9.44
N ALA A 63 5.39 20.45 -8.85
CA ALA A 63 6.78 19.96 -8.89
C ALA A 63 6.83 18.45 -9.14
N GLY A 64 7.89 17.94 -9.76
CA GLY A 64 8.06 16.49 -9.93
C GLY A 64 8.23 15.77 -8.58
N MET A 65 7.70 14.54 -8.44
CA MET A 65 7.82 13.72 -7.21
C MET A 65 9.25 13.70 -6.66
N LEU A 66 10.26 13.60 -7.52
CA LEU A 66 11.67 13.51 -7.13
C LEU A 66 12.17 14.72 -6.32
N LEU A 67 11.55 15.90 -6.49
CA LEU A 67 11.86 17.10 -5.72
C LEU A 67 11.34 17.04 -4.27
N SER A 68 10.42 16.13 -3.97
CA SER A 68 9.93 15.89 -2.60
C SER A 68 10.88 15.02 -1.78
N LEU A 69 11.72 14.18 -2.41
CA LEU A 69 12.59 13.23 -1.71
C LEU A 69 13.62 13.94 -0.80
N PRO A 70 14.36 14.97 -1.26
CA PRO A 70 15.23 15.76 -0.38
C PRO A 70 14.49 16.42 0.79
N ARG A 71 13.22 16.82 0.61
CA ARG A 71 12.41 17.44 1.66
C ARG A 71 12.03 16.45 2.74
N LEU A 72 11.68 15.21 2.37
CA LEU A 72 11.45 14.12 3.33
C LEU A 72 12.69 13.91 4.21
N TRP A 73 13.87 13.85 3.59
CA TRP A 73 15.13 13.70 4.33
C TRP A 73 15.42 14.90 5.24
N ALA A 74 15.28 16.12 4.74
CA ALA A 74 15.49 17.35 5.53
C ALA A 74 14.50 17.47 6.70
N ALA A 75 13.28 16.96 6.55
CA ALA A 75 12.28 16.89 7.61
C ALA A 75 12.53 15.77 8.63
N GLY A 76 13.62 15.00 8.48
CA GLY A 76 13.97 13.89 9.35
C GLY A 76 13.04 12.69 9.24
N ILE A 77 12.35 12.54 8.10
CA ILE A 77 11.51 11.36 7.85
C ILE A 77 12.42 10.14 7.77
N ASP A 78 12.15 9.18 8.64
CA ASP A 78 12.92 7.95 8.81
C ASP A 78 12.12 6.70 8.47
N ARG A 79 10.84 6.85 8.07
CA ARG A 79 10.00 5.74 7.60
C ARG A 79 8.82 6.27 6.79
N ILE A 80 8.43 5.51 5.76
CA ILE A 80 7.20 5.76 5.00
C ILE A 80 6.47 4.45 4.84
N ARG A 81 5.26 4.35 5.41
CA ARG A 81 4.42 3.15 5.31
C ARG A 81 3.21 3.40 4.42
N CYS A 82 2.77 2.37 3.70
CA CYS A 82 1.50 2.40 2.98
C CYS A 82 0.37 1.95 3.91
N VAL A 83 -0.76 2.67 3.85
CA VAL A 83 -1.97 2.36 4.62
C VAL A 83 -3.10 2.17 3.65
N LEU A 84 -3.69 0.98 3.65
CA LEU A 84 -4.89 0.67 2.89
C LEU A 84 -6.14 1.11 3.66
N ILE A 85 -7.12 1.69 2.96
CA ILE A 85 -8.32 2.29 3.55
C ILE A 85 -9.53 1.50 3.08
N HIS A 86 -10.22 0.87 4.03
CA HIS A 86 -11.51 0.25 3.78
C HIS A 86 -12.43 0.37 5.00
N PRO A 87 -13.75 0.57 4.84
CA PRO A 87 -14.68 0.73 5.97
C PRO A 87 -14.71 -0.44 6.98
N SER A 88 -14.37 -1.65 6.54
CA SER A 88 -14.33 -2.84 7.40
C SER A 88 -13.06 -2.98 8.24
N LEU A 89 -12.03 -2.17 7.96
CA LEU A 89 -10.73 -2.26 8.63
C LEU A 89 -10.63 -1.24 9.76
N PRO A 90 -9.83 -1.51 10.81
CA PRO A 90 -9.50 -0.50 11.80
C PRO A 90 -8.88 0.75 11.14
N ILE A 91 -9.33 1.94 11.53
CA ILE A 91 -8.78 3.19 11.01
C ILE A 91 -7.37 3.38 11.60
N THR A 92 -6.35 3.20 10.76
CA THR A 92 -4.93 3.38 11.13
C THR A 92 -4.31 4.66 10.53
N VAL A 93 -5.11 5.43 9.78
CA VAL A 93 -4.73 6.72 9.20
C VAL A 93 -4.76 7.81 10.29
N PRO A 94 -3.65 8.54 10.52
CA PRO A 94 -3.61 9.70 11.40
C PRO A 94 -4.70 10.73 11.09
N LYS A 95 -5.25 11.37 12.14
CA LYS A 95 -6.28 12.41 11.99
C LYS A 95 -5.71 13.64 11.28
N VAL A 96 -6.49 14.23 10.39
CA VAL A 96 -6.19 15.49 9.70
C VAL A 96 -7.22 16.57 10.00
N ASP A 97 -6.85 17.81 9.69
CA ASP A 97 -7.74 18.95 9.77
C ASP A 97 -8.93 18.87 8.81
N ARG A 98 -10.00 19.59 9.15
CA ARG A 98 -11.26 19.56 8.42
C ARG A 98 -11.10 19.89 6.93
N ALA A 99 -10.15 20.77 6.59
CA ALA A 99 -9.84 21.17 5.22
C ALA A 99 -9.46 19.99 4.31
N HIS A 100 -8.83 18.96 4.86
CA HIS A 100 -8.30 17.82 4.10
C HIS A 100 -9.18 16.56 4.16
N ARG A 101 -10.26 16.57 4.95
CA ARG A 101 -11.13 15.38 5.11
C ARG A 101 -11.78 14.92 3.83
N ARG A 102 -12.17 15.85 2.94
CA ARG A 102 -12.80 15.51 1.66
C ARG A 102 -11.83 14.76 0.75
N LEU A 103 -10.56 15.15 0.75
CA LEU A 103 -9.51 14.49 0.00
C LEU A 103 -9.30 13.06 0.51
N LEU A 104 -9.20 12.88 1.82
CA LEU A 104 -9.06 11.53 2.42
C LEU A 104 -10.30 10.65 2.25
N ALA A 105 -11.51 11.21 2.23
CA ALA A 105 -12.74 10.44 2.10
C ALA A 105 -12.84 9.67 0.76
N GLY A 106 -12.13 10.13 -0.28
CA GLY A 106 -12.04 9.44 -1.57
C GLY A 106 -10.79 8.57 -1.73
N ALA A 107 -9.86 8.60 -0.76
CA ALA A 107 -8.61 7.87 -0.85
C ALA A 107 -8.82 6.39 -0.47
N GLN A 108 -8.18 5.51 -1.23
CA GLN A 108 -8.22 4.05 -1.02
C GLN A 108 -6.94 3.54 -0.37
N SER A 109 -5.86 4.28 -0.54
CA SER A 109 -4.64 4.13 0.23
C SER A 109 -4.02 5.50 0.45
N VAL A 110 -3.13 5.58 1.43
CA VAL A 110 -2.27 6.73 1.66
C VAL A 110 -0.89 6.24 2.08
N ALA A 111 0.15 7.02 1.79
CA ALA A 111 1.43 6.83 2.46
C ALA A 111 1.50 7.72 3.71
N VAL A 112 2.13 7.22 4.77
CA VAL A 112 2.32 7.95 6.04
C VAL A 112 3.81 8.11 6.24
N ALA A 113 4.29 9.36 6.22
CA ALA A 113 5.67 9.69 6.57
C ALA A 113 5.79 9.82 8.10
N GLU A 114 6.76 9.13 8.66
CA GLU A 114 7.05 9.09 10.10
C GLU A 114 8.47 9.60 10.37
N ALA A 115 8.64 10.23 11.54
CA ALA A 115 9.93 10.60 12.09
C ALA A 115 9.94 10.23 13.57
N GLY A 116 10.95 9.48 14.02
CA GLY A 116 11.07 9.02 15.41
C GLY A 116 9.86 8.20 15.89
N GLY A 117 9.22 7.46 14.97
CA GLY A 117 8.02 6.67 15.26
C GLY A 117 6.72 7.47 15.44
N GLN A 118 6.70 8.75 15.06
CA GLN A 118 5.51 9.59 15.03
C GLN A 118 5.14 9.96 13.60
N ALA A 119 3.85 9.88 13.27
CA ALA A 119 3.35 10.39 12.00
C ALA A 119 3.57 11.91 11.88
N ARG A 120 4.04 12.34 10.70
CA ARG A 120 4.36 13.74 10.37
C ARG A 120 3.52 14.27 9.22
N ALA A 121 3.33 13.45 8.19
CA ALA A 121 2.54 13.82 7.02
C ALA A 121 1.79 12.60 6.47
N LEU A 122 0.62 12.86 5.90
CA LEU A 122 -0.02 11.94 4.97
C LEU A 122 0.33 12.36 3.55
N ILE A 123 0.68 11.39 2.72
CA ILE A 123 0.88 11.58 1.29
C ILE A 123 -0.30 10.92 0.59
N VAL A 124 -1.09 11.73 -0.09
CA VAL A 124 -2.24 11.29 -0.89
C VAL A 124 -1.88 11.45 -2.35
N ILE A 125 -2.00 10.37 -3.12
CA ILE A 125 -1.85 10.37 -4.58
C ILE A 125 -3.23 10.00 -5.15
N ASP A 126 -3.80 10.88 -5.97
CA ASP A 126 -5.07 10.60 -6.64
C ASP A 126 -4.86 9.91 -8.00
N ALA A 127 -5.96 9.56 -8.66
CA ALA A 127 -5.97 8.86 -9.94
C ALA A 127 -5.32 9.68 -11.09
N GLU A 128 -5.18 11.00 -10.94
CA GLU A 128 -4.49 11.86 -11.91
C GLU A 128 -3.00 12.03 -11.59
N ALA A 129 -2.47 11.20 -10.68
CA ALA A 129 -1.11 11.28 -10.17
C ALA A 129 -0.79 12.58 -9.41
N ALA A 130 -1.82 13.32 -8.96
CA ALA A 130 -1.61 14.51 -8.16
C ALA A 130 -1.32 14.12 -6.70
N MET A 131 -0.07 14.33 -6.31
CA MET A 131 0.47 14.04 -4.99
C MET A 131 0.34 15.26 -4.08
N ARG A 132 -0.12 15.07 -2.85
CA ARG A 132 -0.26 16.14 -1.84
C ARG A 132 0.25 15.67 -0.49
N PHE A 133 1.07 16.47 0.17
CA PHE A 133 1.52 16.21 1.54
C PHE A 133 0.63 17.00 2.51
N ILE A 134 0.00 16.30 3.44
CA ILE A 134 -1.04 16.82 4.32
C ILE A 134 -0.57 16.72 5.77
N PRO A 135 -0.65 17.80 6.56
CA PRO A 135 -0.31 17.75 7.97
C PRO A 135 -1.30 16.85 8.72
N CYS A 136 -0.79 16.06 9.66
CA CYS A 136 -1.61 15.17 10.48
C CYS A 136 -1.24 15.26 11.96
N ALA A 137 -2.15 14.79 12.81
CA ALA A 137 -1.91 14.71 14.24
C ALA A 137 -0.70 13.79 14.51
N PRO A 138 0.22 14.17 15.43
CA PRO A 138 1.35 13.34 15.80
C PRO A 138 0.86 12.15 16.60
N VAL A 139 0.58 11.05 15.91
CA VAL A 139 0.17 9.79 16.51
C VAL A 139 1.38 8.87 16.44
N ARG A 140 1.74 8.24 17.57
CA ARG A 140 2.71 7.16 17.54
C ARG A 140 2.16 6.09 16.61
N SER A 141 2.99 5.62 15.69
CA SER A 141 2.69 4.37 15.01
C SER A 141 2.51 3.34 16.13
N ALA A 142 1.26 2.97 16.42
CA ALA A 142 1.02 1.81 17.26
C ALA A 142 1.72 0.70 16.50
N GLY A 143 2.76 0.11 17.09
CA GLY A 143 3.56 -0.91 16.43
C GLY A 143 2.65 -2.03 15.98
N LEU A 144 2.15 -1.94 14.75
CA LEU A 144 1.58 -3.02 13.98
C LEU A 144 2.79 -3.84 13.56
N GLY A 145 3.35 -4.55 14.53
CA GLY A 145 4.72 -5.04 14.49
C GLY A 145 4.99 -6.06 15.59
N ALA A 146 3.99 -6.87 15.94
CA ALA A 146 4.28 -8.16 16.57
C ALA A 146 4.65 -9.22 15.52
N VAL A 147 4.38 -8.95 14.23
CA VAL A 147 4.42 -9.93 13.15
C VAL A 147 5.41 -9.45 12.08
N SER A 148 6.37 -10.30 11.76
CA SER A 148 7.35 -10.05 10.68
C SER A 148 6.69 -10.12 9.30
N ALA A 149 7.32 -9.53 8.27
CA ALA A 149 6.85 -9.65 6.89
C ALA A 149 6.65 -11.12 6.47
N ALA A 150 7.58 -12.00 6.84
CA ALA A 150 7.49 -13.43 6.56
C ALA A 150 6.28 -14.11 7.24
N GLU A 151 5.94 -13.73 8.47
CA GLU A 151 4.78 -14.27 9.19
C GLU A 151 3.46 -13.73 8.59
N ALA A 152 3.41 -12.44 8.26
CA ALA A 152 2.26 -11.84 7.58
C ALA A 152 2.02 -12.52 6.22
N SER A 153 3.07 -12.77 5.45
CA SER A 153 3.02 -13.48 4.16
C SER A 153 2.55 -14.93 4.32
N ARG A 154 2.94 -15.62 5.40
CA ARG A 154 2.42 -16.97 5.72
C ARG A 154 0.94 -16.95 6.06
N GLU A 155 0.50 -16.02 6.90
CA GLU A 155 -0.90 -15.86 7.28
C GLU A 155 -1.77 -15.52 6.07
N LEU A 156 -1.31 -14.62 5.18
CA LEU A 156 -2.03 -14.30 3.95
C LEU A 156 -2.19 -15.54 3.05
N ARG A 157 -1.12 -16.32 2.83
CA ARG A 157 -1.22 -17.57 2.05
C ARG A 157 -2.24 -18.53 2.66
N GLN A 158 -2.18 -18.73 3.98
CA GLN A 158 -3.12 -19.60 4.68
C GLN A 158 -4.57 -19.09 4.54
N ALA A 159 -4.81 -17.81 4.80
CA ALA A 159 -6.14 -17.20 4.72
C ALA A 159 -6.71 -17.28 3.29
N THR A 160 -5.90 -17.05 2.27
CA THR A 160 -6.30 -17.19 0.85
C THR A 160 -6.64 -18.63 0.51
N MET A 161 -5.85 -19.62 0.97
CA MET A 161 -6.14 -21.03 0.76
C MET A 161 -7.47 -21.46 1.40
N GLU A 162 -7.70 -21.05 2.64
CA GLU A 162 -8.95 -21.36 3.36
C GLU A 162 -10.17 -20.67 2.71
N ALA A 163 -10.01 -19.43 2.24
CA ALA A 163 -11.05 -18.71 1.53
C ALA A 163 -11.40 -19.37 0.19
N LEU A 164 -10.39 -19.75 -0.61
CA LEU A 164 -10.60 -20.49 -1.86
C LEU A 164 -11.32 -21.82 -1.60
N ALA A 165 -10.87 -22.60 -0.60
CA ALA A 165 -11.54 -23.86 -0.24
C ALA A 165 -13.00 -23.64 0.19
N THR A 166 -13.27 -22.53 0.88
CA THR A 166 -14.64 -22.15 1.26
C THR A 166 -15.48 -21.82 0.02
N VAL A 167 -14.95 -21.03 -0.92
CA VAL A 167 -15.62 -20.67 -2.17
C VAL A 167 -15.92 -21.91 -3.01
N GLU A 168 -14.96 -22.83 -3.16
CA GLU A 168 -15.11 -24.07 -3.92
C GLU A 168 -16.12 -25.06 -3.30
N ALA A 169 -16.31 -25.02 -1.98
CA ALA A 169 -17.24 -25.90 -1.27
C ALA A 169 -18.69 -25.41 -1.32
N LEU A 170 -18.94 -24.16 -1.74
CA LEU A 170 -20.29 -23.61 -1.77
C LEU A 170 -21.05 -24.02 -3.05
N PRO A 171 -22.32 -24.44 -2.92
CA PRO A 171 -23.15 -24.78 -4.09
C PRO A 171 -23.49 -23.54 -4.93
N GLU A 172 -23.55 -22.37 -4.29
CA GLU A 172 -23.75 -21.07 -4.93
C GLU A 172 -22.90 -20.03 -4.20
N VAL A 173 -22.08 -19.30 -4.94
CA VAL A 173 -21.22 -18.23 -4.43
C VAL A 173 -21.88 -16.89 -4.74
N PRO A 174 -21.90 -15.92 -3.80
CA PRO A 174 -22.40 -14.59 -4.08
C PRO A 174 -21.77 -13.97 -5.34
N ALA A 175 -22.59 -13.28 -6.12
CA ALA A 175 -22.21 -12.74 -7.42
C ALA A 175 -20.90 -11.93 -7.36
N GLY A 176 -20.01 -12.16 -8.34
CA GLY A 176 -18.72 -11.49 -8.46
C GLY A 176 -17.60 -12.06 -7.59
N ILE A 177 -17.91 -12.71 -6.45
CA ILE A 177 -16.87 -13.28 -5.55
C ILE A 177 -16.28 -14.56 -6.14
N GLY A 178 -17.10 -15.38 -6.80
CA GLY A 178 -16.63 -16.62 -7.45
C GLY A 178 -15.67 -16.37 -8.61
N ASP A 179 -15.76 -15.20 -9.25
CA ASP A 179 -14.97 -14.83 -10.44
C ASP A 179 -13.63 -14.15 -10.09
N TRP A 180 -13.31 -13.98 -8.80
CA TRP A 180 -12.03 -13.43 -8.40
C TRP A 180 -10.87 -14.38 -8.73
N GLN A 181 -9.66 -13.82 -8.74
CA GLN A 181 -8.42 -14.52 -9.11
C GLN A 181 -7.89 -15.43 -7.99
N TRP A 182 -8.78 -16.15 -7.27
CA TRP A 182 -8.44 -16.95 -6.10
C TRP A 182 -7.29 -17.92 -6.33
N ARG A 183 -7.27 -18.58 -7.50
CA ARG A 183 -6.21 -19.53 -7.85
C ARG A 183 -4.88 -18.83 -8.11
N ASP A 184 -4.89 -17.62 -8.68
CA ASP A 184 -3.66 -16.86 -8.93
C ASP A 184 -3.12 -16.27 -7.63
N TRP A 185 -3.99 -15.84 -6.71
CA TRP A 185 -3.58 -15.40 -5.38
C TRP A 185 -2.97 -16.52 -4.54
N GLN A 186 -3.39 -17.78 -4.77
CA GLN A 186 -2.80 -18.96 -4.16
C GLN A 186 -1.49 -19.38 -4.86
N ALA A 187 -1.49 -19.33 -6.19
CA ALA A 187 -0.43 -19.86 -7.01
C ALA A 187 0.74 -18.88 -7.05
N GLU A 188 1.84 -19.22 -6.37
CA GLU A 188 3.17 -18.61 -6.59
C GLU A 188 3.74 -18.87 -8.00
N LEU A 189 2.90 -19.31 -8.96
CA LEU A 189 3.32 -20.02 -10.18
C LEU A 189 3.32 -19.15 -11.44
N THR A 190 2.76 -17.94 -11.42
CA THR A 190 2.90 -17.02 -12.56
C THR A 190 4.00 -16.03 -12.25
N GLY A 191 4.98 -15.93 -13.17
CA GLY A 191 6.08 -14.97 -13.05
C GLY A 191 5.54 -13.56 -12.72
N PRO A 192 6.34 -12.75 -12.03
CA PRO A 192 5.85 -11.53 -11.42
C PRO A 192 5.15 -10.64 -12.46
N PRO A 193 3.92 -10.15 -12.21
CA PRO A 193 3.36 -9.07 -13.02
C PRO A 193 4.38 -7.92 -13.12
N ALA A 194 4.29 -7.08 -14.17
CA ALA A 194 5.13 -5.88 -14.27
C ALA A 194 5.09 -5.02 -12.99
N ALA A 195 3.97 -5.02 -12.27
CA ALA A 195 3.85 -4.39 -10.95
C ALA A 195 4.74 -5.02 -9.87
N ALA A 196 4.89 -6.36 -9.85
CA ALA A 196 5.77 -7.05 -8.92
C ALA A 196 7.25 -6.82 -9.28
N GLU A 197 7.60 -6.77 -10.57
CA GLU A 197 8.94 -6.36 -11.02
C GLU A 197 9.26 -4.94 -10.58
N ALA A 198 8.30 -4.02 -10.72
CA ALA A 198 8.45 -2.62 -10.32
C ALA A 198 8.68 -2.43 -8.81
N VAL A 199 8.16 -3.32 -7.94
CA VAL A 199 8.36 -3.20 -6.49
C VAL A 199 9.51 -4.06 -5.95
N ALA A 200 9.95 -5.09 -6.67
CA ALA A 200 10.93 -6.07 -6.21
C ALA A 200 12.28 -5.46 -5.80
N ALA A 201 12.73 -4.41 -6.49
CA ALA A 201 13.99 -3.72 -6.16
C ALA A 201 13.92 -2.87 -4.87
N PHE A 202 12.72 -2.53 -4.41
CA PHE A 202 12.51 -1.56 -3.33
C PHE A 202 12.11 -2.20 -2.00
N VAL A 203 11.58 -3.42 -2.04
CA VAL A 203 11.33 -4.22 -0.84
C VAL A 203 12.63 -4.73 -0.19
N PRO A 204 12.64 -5.01 1.12
CA PRO A 204 13.80 -5.60 1.82
C PRO A 204 14.17 -6.99 1.29
N ASP A 205 13.18 -7.85 1.06
CA ASP A 205 13.31 -9.15 0.42
C ASP A 205 12.51 -9.16 -0.90
N PRO A 206 13.16 -9.33 -2.07
CA PRO A 206 12.47 -9.42 -3.37
C PRO A 206 11.39 -10.51 -3.43
N ALA A 207 11.48 -11.55 -2.60
CA ALA A 207 10.45 -12.58 -2.50
C ALA A 207 9.11 -12.04 -1.98
N ASP A 208 9.11 -10.95 -1.20
CA ASP A 208 7.90 -10.32 -0.67
C ASP A 208 7.13 -9.52 -1.74
N ALA A 209 7.77 -9.17 -2.86
CA ALA A 209 7.18 -8.37 -3.93
C ALA A 209 5.87 -8.97 -4.47
N GLN A 210 5.90 -10.27 -4.77
CA GLN A 210 4.72 -10.97 -5.27
C GLN A 210 3.60 -10.97 -4.23
N GLN A 211 3.92 -11.26 -2.97
CA GLN A 211 2.93 -11.32 -1.91
C GLN A 211 2.30 -9.95 -1.63
N LEU A 212 3.09 -8.89 -1.76
CA LEU A 212 2.63 -7.51 -1.63
C LEU A 212 1.66 -7.12 -2.73
N ILE A 213 1.93 -7.50 -3.99
CA ILE A 213 1.00 -7.27 -5.10
C ILE A 213 -0.27 -8.09 -4.92
N THR A 214 -0.17 -9.37 -4.53
CA THR A 214 -1.35 -10.20 -4.19
C THR A 214 -2.19 -9.56 -3.09
N ALA A 215 -1.56 -8.98 -2.06
CA ALA A 215 -2.27 -8.28 -0.99
C ALA A 215 -3.04 -7.04 -1.50
N LEU A 216 -2.46 -6.28 -2.44
CA LEU A 216 -3.14 -5.16 -3.09
C LEU A 216 -4.32 -5.62 -3.94
N GLU A 217 -4.15 -6.67 -4.75
CA GLU A 217 -5.23 -7.23 -5.57
C GLU A 217 -6.41 -7.73 -4.71
N ILE A 218 -6.11 -8.41 -3.60
CA ILE A 218 -7.13 -8.84 -2.62
C ILE A 218 -7.85 -7.62 -2.05
N HIS A 219 -7.11 -6.59 -1.63
CA HIS A 219 -7.72 -5.38 -1.08
C HIS A 219 -8.63 -4.69 -2.10
N GLU A 220 -8.19 -4.58 -3.35
CA GLU A 220 -8.93 -3.96 -4.44
C GLU A 220 -10.21 -4.74 -4.76
N ALA A 221 -10.15 -6.07 -4.80
CA ALA A 221 -11.33 -6.92 -4.96
C ALA A 221 -12.34 -6.74 -3.80
N MET A 222 -11.85 -6.64 -2.56
CA MET A 222 -12.68 -6.43 -1.36
C MET A 222 -13.41 -5.09 -1.34
N ARG A 223 -13.00 -4.10 -2.14
CA ARG A 223 -13.72 -2.82 -2.23
C ARG A 223 -15.17 -2.95 -2.68
N SER A 224 -15.47 -4.00 -3.45
CA SER A 224 -16.85 -4.31 -3.84
C SER A 224 -17.71 -4.83 -2.68
N VAL A 225 -17.09 -5.19 -1.55
CA VAL A 225 -17.71 -5.80 -0.38
C VAL A 225 -17.57 -4.90 0.84
N LEU A 226 -18.56 -4.03 1.07
CA LEU A 226 -18.53 -3.03 2.15
C LEU A 226 -18.29 -3.63 3.55
N VAL A 227 -18.86 -4.81 3.83
CA VAL A 227 -18.73 -5.49 5.12
C VAL A 227 -18.45 -6.98 4.89
N PRO A 228 -17.18 -7.39 4.70
CA PRO A 228 -16.80 -8.78 4.41
C PRO A 228 -17.38 -9.77 5.41
N ALA A 229 -17.31 -9.46 6.71
CA ALA A 229 -17.81 -10.32 7.79
C ALA A 229 -19.34 -10.57 7.75
N ALA A 230 -20.11 -9.74 7.04
CA ALA A 230 -21.56 -9.88 6.94
C ALA A 230 -22.01 -10.67 5.69
N VAL A 231 -21.09 -11.02 4.79
CA VAL A 231 -21.39 -11.80 3.59
C VAL A 231 -21.93 -13.18 3.98
N GLN A 232 -23.04 -13.56 3.36
CA GLN A 232 -23.60 -14.90 3.51
C GLN A 232 -23.01 -15.85 2.45
N PRO A 233 -22.80 -17.13 2.80
CA PRO A 233 -23.00 -17.72 4.13
C PRO A 233 -21.91 -17.28 5.13
N ALA A 234 -22.22 -17.33 6.43
CA ALA A 234 -21.33 -16.80 7.50
C ALA A 234 -19.87 -17.32 7.44
N GLN A 235 -19.66 -18.56 7.02
CA GLN A 235 -18.32 -19.13 6.80
C GLN A 235 -17.53 -18.39 5.71
N LEU A 236 -18.20 -17.98 4.62
CA LEU A 236 -17.59 -17.15 3.58
C LEU A 236 -17.30 -15.76 4.13
N GLY A 237 -18.24 -15.14 4.84
CA GLY A 237 -18.00 -13.83 5.44
C GLY A 237 -16.81 -13.79 6.40
N ALA A 238 -16.66 -14.84 7.22
CA ALA A 238 -15.49 -14.99 8.10
C ALA A 238 -14.18 -15.15 7.31
N ALA A 239 -14.17 -15.96 6.25
CA ALA A 239 -13.00 -16.15 5.39
C ALA A 239 -12.60 -14.86 4.66
N LEU A 240 -13.58 -14.11 4.12
CA LEU A 240 -13.35 -12.82 3.46
C LEU A 240 -12.78 -11.78 4.43
N ALA A 241 -13.31 -11.70 5.65
CA ALA A 241 -12.78 -10.81 6.67
C ALA A 241 -11.33 -11.17 7.06
N ARG A 242 -11.02 -12.46 7.19
CA ARG A 242 -9.67 -12.93 7.52
C ARG A 242 -8.67 -12.62 6.41
N VAL A 243 -8.98 -12.96 5.16
CA VAL A 243 -8.06 -12.72 4.04
C VAL A 243 -7.84 -11.22 3.81
N HIS A 244 -8.86 -10.38 4.02
CA HIS A 244 -8.73 -8.94 3.90
C HIS A 244 -7.83 -8.34 4.99
N ALA A 245 -7.97 -8.79 6.24
CA ALA A 245 -7.10 -8.38 7.34
C ALA A 245 -5.65 -8.81 7.08
N ALA A 246 -5.43 -10.05 6.65
CA ALA A 246 -4.09 -10.57 6.35
C ALA A 246 -3.41 -9.81 5.20
N ALA A 247 -4.16 -9.40 4.17
CA ALA A 247 -3.64 -8.58 3.08
C ALA A 247 -3.11 -7.22 3.57
N VAL A 248 -3.88 -6.56 4.44
CA VAL A 248 -3.49 -5.26 5.02
C VAL A 248 -2.29 -5.40 5.94
N GLU A 249 -2.19 -6.52 6.65
CA GLU A 249 -1.05 -6.83 7.52
C GLU A 249 0.25 -7.02 6.71
N VAL A 250 0.21 -7.70 5.56
CA VAL A 250 1.37 -7.80 4.65
C VAL A 250 1.85 -6.43 4.19
N VAL A 251 0.94 -5.57 3.70
CA VAL A 251 1.30 -4.22 3.24
C VAL A 251 1.90 -3.40 4.37
N THR A 252 1.32 -3.52 5.57
CA THR A 252 1.82 -2.82 6.75
C THR A 252 3.20 -3.34 7.16
N ALA A 253 3.39 -4.65 7.28
CA ALA A 253 4.63 -5.26 7.74
C ALA A 253 5.80 -4.97 6.78
N VAL A 254 5.59 -5.10 5.47
CA VAL A 254 6.63 -4.86 4.46
C VAL A 254 7.00 -3.37 4.38
N THR A 255 6.04 -2.46 4.49
CA THR A 255 6.31 -1.01 4.39
C THR A 255 6.68 -0.35 5.73
N ALA A 256 6.50 -1.05 6.85
CA ALA A 256 6.85 -0.54 8.18
C ALA A 256 8.34 -0.74 8.54
N GLU A 257 9.10 -1.48 7.75
CA GLU A 257 10.54 -1.59 7.99
C GLU A 257 11.20 -0.21 7.89
N ALA A 258 11.90 0.20 8.95
CA ALA A 258 12.58 1.47 8.95
C ALA A 258 13.75 1.41 7.94
N PRO A 259 13.86 2.35 6.99
CA PRO A 259 15.08 2.49 6.19
C PRO A 259 16.29 2.64 7.11
N ALA A 260 17.34 1.86 6.84
CA ALA A 260 18.64 2.10 7.45
C ALA A 260 19.08 3.53 7.05
N PRO A 261 19.64 4.33 7.96
CA PRO A 261 20.01 5.71 7.64
C PRO A 261 21.03 5.74 6.51
N ARG A 262 20.84 6.66 5.56
CA ARG A 262 21.85 6.98 4.54
C ARG A 262 23.20 7.22 5.21
N GLN A 263 24.22 6.47 4.82
CA GLN A 263 25.58 6.73 5.24
C GLN A 263 26.10 7.98 4.51
N GLY A 264 26.06 9.11 5.21
CA GLY A 264 26.53 10.40 4.74
C GLY A 264 26.01 11.47 5.69
N SER A 265 26.93 12.25 6.28
CA SER A 265 26.59 13.30 7.23
C SER A 265 25.52 14.22 6.64
N ALA A 266 24.47 14.50 7.43
CA ALA A 266 23.65 15.69 7.22
C ALA A 266 24.58 16.93 7.11
N PRO A 267 24.24 17.93 6.29
CA PRO A 267 25.00 19.18 6.24
C PRO A 267 25.12 19.85 7.61
#